data_AF-A0A376U2U1-F1
#
_entry.id   AF-A0A376U2U1-F1
#
_cell.length_a   1.000
_cell.length_b   1.000
_cell.length_c   1.000
_cell.angle_alpha   90.00
_cell.angle_beta   90.00
_cell.angle_gamma   90.00
#
_symmetry.space_group_name_H-M   'P 1'
#
loop_
_entity.id
_entity.type
_entity.pdbx_description
1 polymer ?
#
loop_
_entity_poly.entity_id
_entity_poly.type
_entity_poly.pdbx_seq_one_letter_code
_entity_poly.pdbx_strand_id
1 'polypeptide(L)'
;MRTRLTHSMEVQQVGRYIAKEILSRLKELKLLEAYGLDELTGPFESIVEMSCLMHDIGNPPFGHFGEAAINDWFRQRLYPEDAESQPLTDDRCSVAALRLRDGEEPLNELRRKIRQDLCHFEGNAQGIRLVHTLMRMNLTWAQVGGILKYTRPAWWRGETPETHHYLMKKPGYYLSEEAYIARLRKELNLALYSRFPLTWIMEAADDISYCVADLEDAVEKRIFTVEQLYHHLHEAWGQHEKGSLFSLVVENAWEKSRSNSLSRSTEDQFFMYLRVNTLNKLVPYAAQRFIDNLPAIFAGTFNHALLEDASECSDLLKLYKMSL
;
A
#
# COMPACT_ATOMS: atom_id res chain seq x y z
N MET A 1 6.55 -7.23 19.30
CA MET A 1 5.99 -8.02 18.18
C MET A 1 4.62 -7.49 17.83
N ARG A 2 4.50 -6.87 16.65
CA ARG A 2 3.25 -6.33 16.13
C ARG A 2 2.36 -7.44 15.58
N THR A 3 1.06 -7.29 15.82
CA THR A 3 0.00 -7.92 15.03
C THR A 3 -0.42 -6.96 13.90
N ARG A 4 -1.17 -7.44 12.90
CA ARG A 4 -1.76 -6.57 11.88
C ARG A 4 -2.58 -5.42 12.48
N LEU A 5 -3.30 -5.66 13.58
CA LEU A 5 -4.08 -4.61 14.24
C LEU A 5 -3.19 -3.51 14.83
N THR A 6 -2.12 -3.89 15.55
CA THR A 6 -1.21 -2.91 16.14
C THR A 6 -0.42 -2.14 15.08
N HIS A 7 -0.02 -2.81 13.99
CA HIS A 7 0.55 -2.16 12.81
C HIS A 7 -0.42 -1.14 12.21
N SER A 8 -1.66 -1.53 11.92
CA SER A 8 -2.67 -0.62 11.37
C SER A 8 -2.96 0.60 12.26
N MET A 9 -2.84 0.48 13.60
CA MET A 9 -2.93 1.63 14.51
C MET A 9 -1.73 2.58 14.39
N GLU A 10 -0.52 2.05 14.21
CA GLU A 10 0.68 2.86 13.94
C GLU A 10 0.56 3.57 12.58
N VAL A 11 0.15 2.85 11.53
CA VAL A 11 -0.15 3.41 10.19
C VAL A 11 -1.20 4.52 10.28
N GLN A 12 -2.27 4.32 11.04
CA GLN A 12 -3.31 5.33 11.25
C GLN A 12 -2.74 6.63 11.82
N GLN A 13 -1.85 6.56 12.82
CA GLN A 13 -1.25 7.75 13.42
C GLN A 13 -0.31 8.47 12.45
N VAL A 14 0.43 7.74 11.61
CA VAL A 14 1.28 8.35 10.56
C VAL A 14 0.42 8.99 9.47
N GLY A 15 -0.64 8.31 9.03
CA GLY A 15 -1.59 8.85 8.05
C GLY A 15 -2.26 10.13 8.55
N ARG A 16 -2.66 10.16 9.82
CA ARG A 16 -3.15 11.37 10.50
C ARG A 16 -2.14 12.51 10.43
N TYR A 17 -0.86 12.22 10.69
CA TYR A 17 0.18 13.24 10.66
C TYR A 17 0.39 13.79 9.24
N ILE A 18 0.49 12.92 8.22
CA ILE A 18 0.61 13.35 6.82
C ILE A 18 -0.60 14.19 6.39
N ALA A 19 -1.83 13.76 6.73
CA ALA A 19 -3.03 14.50 6.39
C ALA A 19 -3.05 15.90 7.03
N LYS A 20 -2.69 16.01 8.32
CA LYS A 20 -2.58 17.30 9.01
C LYS A 20 -1.52 18.21 8.40
N GLU A 21 -0.37 17.65 8.04
CA GLU A 21 0.72 18.39 7.40
C GLU A 21 0.29 18.94 6.04
N ILE A 22 -0.40 18.13 5.21
CA ILE A 22 -0.97 18.57 3.92
C ILE A 22 -1.95 19.71 4.13
N LEU A 23 -2.92 19.56 5.04
CA LEU A 23 -3.93 20.57 5.31
C LEU A 23 -3.32 21.86 5.86
N SER A 24 -2.31 21.78 6.74
CA SER A 24 -1.59 22.94 7.26
C SER A 24 -0.90 23.72 6.13
N ARG A 25 -0.16 23.02 5.26
CA ARG A 25 0.54 23.65 4.14
C ARG A 25 -0.41 24.26 3.12
N LEU A 26 -1.49 23.55 2.77
CA LEU A 26 -2.51 24.11 1.87
C LEU A 26 -3.18 25.35 2.47
N LYS A 27 -3.37 25.40 3.79
CA LYS A 27 -3.87 26.59 4.48
C LYS A 27 -2.87 27.75 4.44
N GLU A 28 -1.59 27.48 4.69
CA GLU A 28 -0.51 28.49 4.59
C GLU A 28 -0.38 29.06 3.17
N LEU A 29 -0.54 28.20 2.16
CA LEU A 29 -0.56 28.57 0.73
C LEU A 29 -1.88 29.23 0.29
N LYS A 30 -2.88 29.34 1.17
CA LYS A 30 -4.24 29.83 0.87
C LYS A 30 -4.96 29.05 -0.24
N LEU A 31 -4.63 27.77 -0.38
CA LEU A 31 -5.22 26.86 -1.37
C LEU A 31 -6.37 26.02 -0.81
N LEU A 32 -6.59 26.04 0.51
CA LEU A 32 -7.61 25.20 1.17
C LEU A 32 -9.02 25.46 0.60
N GLU A 33 -9.44 26.73 0.56
CA GLU A 33 -10.74 27.15 -0.01
C GLU A 33 -10.77 26.95 -1.54
N ALA A 34 -9.66 27.25 -2.23
CA ALA A 34 -9.55 27.07 -3.68
C ALA A 34 -9.73 25.61 -4.12
N TYR A 35 -9.37 24.65 -3.27
CA TYR A 35 -9.56 23.22 -3.50
C TYR A 35 -10.83 22.66 -2.83
N GLY A 36 -11.67 23.51 -2.23
CA GLY A 36 -12.92 23.09 -1.56
C GLY A 36 -12.70 22.21 -0.33
N LEU A 37 -11.56 22.34 0.33
CA LEU A 37 -11.18 21.54 1.51
C LEU A 37 -11.45 22.26 2.84
N ASP A 38 -11.86 23.52 2.82
CA ASP A 38 -12.11 24.35 4.00
C ASP A 38 -13.18 23.77 4.93
N GLU A 39 -14.29 23.28 4.37
CA GLU A 39 -15.35 22.59 5.12
C GLU A 39 -15.13 21.06 5.22
N LEU A 40 -14.14 20.52 4.50
CA LEU A 40 -13.86 19.08 4.42
C LEU A 40 -12.59 18.64 5.16
N THR A 41 -11.98 19.52 5.97
CA THR A 41 -10.78 19.21 6.75
C THR A 41 -10.96 17.98 7.66
N GLY A 42 -12.09 17.91 8.39
CA GLY A 42 -12.42 16.78 9.27
C GLY A 42 -12.61 15.46 8.51
N PRO A 43 -13.49 15.41 7.49
CA PRO A 43 -13.63 14.24 6.62
C PRO A 43 -12.32 13.79 5.95
N PHE A 44 -11.49 14.72 5.48
CA PHE A 44 -10.20 14.41 4.86
C PHE A 44 -9.27 13.65 5.81
N GLU A 45 -9.09 14.16 7.04
CA GLU A 45 -8.30 13.50 8.08
C GLU A 45 -8.90 12.12 8.44
N SER A 46 -10.21 12.08 8.67
CA SER A 46 -10.91 10.87 9.10
C SER A 46 -10.87 9.76 8.05
N ILE A 47 -11.06 10.08 6.76
CA ILE A 47 -11.00 9.08 5.68
C ILE A 47 -9.61 8.47 5.59
N VAL A 48 -8.55 9.27 5.71
CA VAL A 48 -7.17 8.76 5.75
C VAL A 48 -6.98 7.84 6.95
N GLU A 49 -7.32 8.30 8.16
CA GLU A 49 -7.17 7.51 9.39
C GLU A 49 -7.90 6.16 9.32
N MET A 50 -9.13 6.14 8.81
CA MET A 50 -9.94 4.92 8.71
C MET A 50 -9.46 4.01 7.57
N SER A 51 -9.00 4.57 6.46
CA SER A 51 -8.41 3.78 5.37
C SER A 51 -7.11 3.11 5.82
N CYS A 52 -6.29 3.82 6.61
CA CYS A 52 -5.11 3.26 7.25
C CYS A 52 -5.45 2.09 8.17
N LEU A 53 -6.55 2.15 8.92
CA LEU A 53 -6.96 1.04 9.77
C LEU A 53 -7.37 -0.20 8.95
N MET A 54 -8.03 0.03 7.81
CA MET A 54 -8.61 -1.02 6.97
C MET A 54 -7.70 -1.56 5.87
N HIS A 55 -6.52 -0.98 5.62
CA HIS A 55 -5.66 -1.35 4.48
C HIS A 55 -5.36 -2.86 4.43
N ASP A 56 -5.24 -3.48 5.60
CA ASP A 56 -4.88 -4.88 5.76
C ASP A 56 -6.07 -5.82 6.04
N ILE A 57 -7.31 -5.31 6.03
CA ILE A 57 -8.50 -6.04 6.49
C ILE A 57 -8.82 -7.30 5.66
N GLY A 58 -8.42 -7.31 4.38
CA GLY A 58 -8.69 -8.40 3.45
C GLY A 58 -7.59 -9.47 3.39
N ASN A 59 -6.49 -9.32 4.14
CA ASN A 59 -5.40 -10.28 4.09
C ASN A 59 -5.83 -11.67 4.59
N PRO A 60 -5.32 -12.74 3.96
CA PRO A 60 -5.60 -14.10 4.40
C PRO A 60 -4.75 -14.45 5.64
N PRO A 61 -5.05 -15.57 6.32
CA PRO A 61 -4.14 -16.17 7.27
C PRO A 61 -2.73 -16.32 6.65
N PHE A 62 -1.69 -16.07 7.44
CA PHE A 62 -0.28 -16.11 7.00
C PHE A 62 0.11 -15.13 5.88
N GLY A 63 -0.71 -14.11 5.59
CA GLY A 63 -0.36 -13.04 4.65
C GLY A 63 0.02 -13.56 3.26
N HIS A 64 1.18 -13.15 2.74
CA HIS A 64 1.63 -13.54 1.40
C HIS A 64 1.74 -15.05 1.19
N PHE A 65 2.09 -15.83 2.23
CA PHE A 65 2.07 -17.29 2.12
C PHE A 65 0.66 -17.84 1.96
N GLY A 66 -0.33 -17.22 2.60
CA GLY A 66 -1.74 -17.55 2.40
C GLY A 66 -2.23 -17.20 0.99
N GLU A 67 -1.84 -16.03 0.47
CA GLU A 67 -2.13 -15.62 -0.91
C GLU A 67 -1.54 -16.62 -1.91
N ALA A 68 -0.26 -16.97 -1.75
CA ALA A 68 0.43 -17.95 -2.59
C ALA A 68 -0.27 -19.31 -2.54
N ALA A 69 -0.58 -19.83 -1.35
CA ALA A 69 -1.23 -21.12 -1.20
C ALA A 69 -2.62 -21.18 -1.90
N ILE A 70 -3.43 -20.13 -1.76
CA ILE A 70 -4.73 -20.04 -2.45
C ILE A 70 -4.52 -20.03 -3.97
N ASN A 71 -3.65 -19.15 -4.45
CA ASN A 71 -3.41 -18.96 -5.88
C ASN A 71 -2.85 -20.24 -6.54
N ASP A 72 -1.84 -20.86 -5.92
CA ASP A 72 -1.20 -22.08 -6.44
C ASP A 72 -2.20 -23.25 -6.51
N TRP A 73 -3.03 -23.40 -5.46
CA TRP A 73 -4.05 -24.44 -5.43
C TRP A 73 -5.11 -24.26 -6.53
N PHE A 74 -5.56 -23.02 -6.77
CA PHE A 74 -6.50 -22.74 -7.86
C PHE A 74 -5.85 -22.89 -9.25
N ARG A 75 -4.57 -22.48 -9.42
CA ARG A 75 -3.84 -22.65 -10.68
C ARG A 75 -3.73 -24.11 -11.09
N GLN A 76 -3.39 -25.00 -10.16
CA GLN A 76 -3.30 -26.44 -10.43
C GLN A 76 -4.63 -27.11 -10.79
N ARG A 77 -5.76 -26.43 -10.55
CA ARG A 77 -7.10 -26.92 -10.90
C ARG A 77 -7.65 -26.27 -12.15
N LEU A 78 -7.40 -24.98 -12.34
CA LEU A 78 -8.04 -24.17 -13.36
C LEU A 78 -7.16 -23.91 -14.57
N TYR A 79 -5.83 -23.99 -14.43
CA TYR A 79 -4.83 -23.70 -15.46
C TYR A 79 -5.22 -22.47 -16.29
N PRO A 80 -5.19 -21.25 -15.69
CA PRO A 80 -5.58 -20.04 -16.41
C PRO A 80 -4.69 -19.79 -17.64
N GLU A 81 -3.48 -20.33 -17.66
CA GLU A 81 -2.51 -20.24 -18.76
C GLU A 81 -3.06 -20.90 -20.04
N ASP A 82 -3.80 -22.01 -19.91
CA ASP A 82 -4.43 -22.70 -21.05
C ASP A 82 -5.54 -21.87 -21.69
N ALA A 83 -6.10 -20.91 -20.94
CA ALA A 83 -7.16 -20.05 -21.42
C ALA A 83 -6.65 -18.76 -22.13
N GLU A 84 -5.34 -18.52 -22.16
CA GLU A 84 -4.78 -17.34 -22.84
C GLU A 84 -4.94 -17.40 -24.36
N SER A 85 -5.01 -18.61 -24.93
CA SER A 85 -5.06 -18.84 -26.37
C SER A 85 -6.46 -19.28 -26.86
N GLN A 86 -6.52 -19.78 -28.09
CA GLN A 86 -7.72 -20.43 -28.64
C GLN A 86 -8.02 -21.72 -27.87
N PRO A 87 -9.27 -22.24 -27.92
CA PRO A 87 -9.60 -23.50 -27.24
C PRO A 87 -8.61 -24.62 -27.59
N LEU A 88 -8.03 -25.23 -26.56
CA LEU A 88 -7.07 -26.33 -26.70
C LEU A 88 -7.81 -27.66 -26.60
N THR A 89 -7.38 -28.65 -27.40
CA THR A 89 -7.90 -30.03 -27.29
C THR A 89 -7.59 -30.64 -25.91
N ASP A 90 -6.42 -30.29 -25.37
CA ASP A 90 -5.90 -30.80 -24.09
C ASP A 90 -5.94 -29.73 -22.99
N ASP A 91 -7.06 -29.00 -22.88
CA ASP A 91 -7.30 -28.03 -21.80
C ASP A 91 -7.25 -28.70 -20.42
N ARG A 92 -6.23 -28.36 -19.62
CA ARG A 92 -5.90 -29.04 -18.35
C ARG A 92 -6.86 -28.72 -17.21
N CYS A 93 -7.79 -27.78 -17.40
CA CYS A 93 -8.75 -27.41 -16.36
C CYS A 93 -9.58 -28.61 -15.88
N SER A 94 -9.65 -28.80 -14.57
CA SER A 94 -10.45 -29.87 -13.95
C SER A 94 -11.95 -29.59 -14.01
N VAL A 95 -12.37 -28.34 -14.27
CA VAL A 95 -13.78 -27.94 -14.24
C VAL A 95 -14.35 -27.93 -15.66
N ALA A 96 -15.16 -28.93 -16.00
CA ALA A 96 -15.71 -29.12 -17.34
C ALA A 96 -16.50 -27.92 -17.90
N ALA A 97 -17.16 -27.14 -17.03
CA ALA A 97 -17.88 -25.93 -17.41
C ALA A 97 -16.94 -24.76 -17.80
N LEU A 98 -15.73 -24.75 -17.23
CA LEU A 98 -14.73 -23.71 -17.48
C LEU A 98 -13.77 -24.06 -18.62
N ARG A 99 -13.79 -25.29 -19.16
CA ARG A 99 -13.06 -25.67 -20.39
C ARG A 99 -13.49 -24.83 -21.58
N LEU A 100 -12.51 -24.27 -22.29
CA LEU A 100 -12.80 -23.53 -23.52
C LEU A 100 -13.36 -24.49 -24.58
N ARG A 101 -14.27 -23.99 -25.42
CA ARG A 101 -14.97 -24.80 -26.42
C ARG A 101 -14.98 -24.09 -27.77
N ASP A 102 -14.73 -24.81 -28.84
CA ASP A 102 -14.77 -24.26 -30.18
C ASP A 102 -16.16 -23.67 -30.50
N GLY A 103 -16.17 -22.45 -31.04
CA GLY A 103 -17.41 -21.78 -31.47
C GLY A 103 -18.23 -21.11 -30.36
N GLU A 104 -17.77 -21.10 -29.11
CA GLU A 104 -18.49 -20.51 -27.96
C GLU A 104 -17.88 -19.20 -27.44
N GLU A 105 -17.42 -18.31 -28.33
CA GLU A 105 -16.57 -17.17 -27.96
C GLU A 105 -17.07 -16.28 -26.80
N PRO A 106 -18.36 -15.87 -26.71
CA PRO A 106 -18.83 -15.08 -25.58
C PRO A 106 -18.68 -15.80 -24.23
N LEU A 107 -18.93 -17.12 -24.21
CA LEU A 107 -18.76 -17.94 -23.02
C LEU A 107 -17.29 -18.23 -22.76
N ASN A 108 -16.46 -18.41 -23.79
CA ASN A 108 -15.01 -18.55 -23.65
C ASN A 108 -14.39 -17.33 -23.01
N GLU A 109 -14.83 -16.12 -23.35
CA GLU A 109 -14.34 -14.92 -22.68
C GLU A 109 -14.73 -14.86 -21.20
N LEU A 110 -15.94 -15.31 -20.84
CA LEU A 110 -16.30 -15.44 -19.43
C LEU A 110 -15.44 -16.50 -18.71
N ARG A 111 -15.22 -17.66 -19.33
CA ARG A 111 -14.36 -18.74 -18.79
C ARG A 111 -12.94 -18.25 -18.53
N ARG A 112 -12.38 -17.50 -19.48
CA ARG A 112 -11.08 -16.84 -19.38
C ARG A 112 -11.01 -15.93 -18.16
N LYS A 113 -11.99 -15.02 -18.03
CA LYS A 113 -12.05 -14.10 -16.88
C LYS A 113 -12.14 -14.85 -15.56
N ILE A 114 -13.05 -15.82 -15.45
CA ILE A 114 -13.27 -16.58 -14.21
C ILE A 114 -12.02 -17.33 -13.78
N ARG A 115 -11.35 -18.04 -14.71
CA ARG A 115 -10.12 -18.78 -14.36
C ARG A 115 -9.02 -17.84 -13.88
N GLN A 116 -8.82 -16.73 -14.58
CA GLN A 116 -7.80 -15.75 -14.22
C GLN A 116 -8.11 -15.12 -12.85
N ASP A 117 -9.34 -14.65 -12.64
CA ASP A 117 -9.78 -14.02 -11.39
C ASP A 117 -9.56 -14.90 -10.16
N LEU A 118 -10.00 -16.17 -10.24
CA LEU A 118 -9.89 -17.14 -9.15
C LEU A 118 -8.45 -17.54 -8.82
N CYS A 119 -7.50 -17.32 -9.73
CA CYS A 119 -6.07 -17.61 -9.55
C CYS A 119 -5.25 -16.37 -9.13
N HIS A 120 -5.90 -15.24 -8.88
CA HIS A 120 -5.29 -13.97 -8.51
C HIS A 120 -5.96 -13.36 -7.26
N PHE A 121 -6.09 -14.18 -6.21
CA PHE A 121 -6.41 -13.71 -4.88
C PHE A 121 -5.35 -12.73 -4.39
N GLU A 122 -5.80 -11.61 -3.83
CA GLU A 122 -4.99 -10.53 -3.28
C GLU A 122 -5.74 -9.86 -2.12
N GLY A 123 -5.04 -9.57 -1.02
CA GLY A 123 -5.62 -8.98 0.18
C GLY A 123 -6.37 -7.67 -0.06
N ASN A 124 -5.87 -6.82 -0.96
CA ASN A 124 -6.50 -5.55 -1.34
C ASN A 124 -7.87 -5.76 -2.03
N ALA A 125 -7.91 -6.65 -3.04
CA ALA A 125 -9.14 -7.02 -3.73
C ALA A 125 -10.15 -7.68 -2.79
N GLN A 126 -9.66 -8.53 -1.88
CA GLN A 126 -10.46 -9.12 -0.84
C GLN A 126 -10.99 -8.10 0.17
N GLY A 127 -10.24 -7.02 0.46
CA GLY A 127 -10.68 -5.93 1.32
C GLY A 127 -11.95 -5.25 0.80
N ILE A 128 -12.00 -4.93 -0.50
CA ILE A 128 -13.19 -4.37 -1.15
C ILE A 128 -14.37 -5.34 -1.04
N ARG A 129 -14.16 -6.61 -1.41
CA ARG A 129 -15.18 -7.66 -1.31
C ARG A 129 -15.70 -7.82 0.12
N LEU A 130 -14.81 -7.72 1.10
CA LEU A 130 -15.13 -7.86 2.51
C LEU A 130 -16.05 -6.73 2.97
N VAL A 131 -15.65 -5.46 2.82
CA VAL A 131 -16.42 -4.33 3.36
C VAL A 131 -17.78 -4.14 2.69
N HIS A 132 -17.88 -4.46 1.40
CA HIS A 132 -19.09 -4.32 0.61
C HIS A 132 -19.98 -5.58 0.67
N THR A 133 -19.48 -6.70 0.16
CA THR A 133 -20.32 -7.87 -0.15
C THR A 133 -20.54 -8.75 1.07
N LEU A 134 -19.48 -9.00 1.84
CA LEU A 134 -19.52 -9.94 2.97
C LEU A 134 -20.02 -9.28 4.25
N MET A 135 -19.43 -8.14 4.64
CA MET A 135 -19.73 -7.45 5.89
C MET A 135 -20.87 -6.44 5.76
N ARG A 136 -21.18 -5.99 4.53
CA ARG A 136 -22.26 -5.03 4.24
C ARG A 136 -22.20 -3.77 5.12
N MET A 137 -21.00 -3.22 5.29
CA MET A 137 -20.74 -2.13 6.23
C MET A 137 -21.42 -0.80 5.83
N ASN A 138 -21.83 -0.66 4.57
CA ASN A 138 -22.50 0.53 4.04
C ASN A 138 -21.74 1.84 4.32
N LEU A 139 -20.41 1.81 4.11
CA LEU A 139 -19.53 2.97 4.27
C LEU A 139 -19.76 3.99 3.14
N THR A 140 -19.31 5.23 3.35
CA THR A 140 -19.34 6.27 2.32
C THR A 140 -18.47 5.87 1.12
N TRP A 141 -18.81 6.37 -0.07
CA TRP A 141 -18.03 6.11 -1.28
C TRP A 141 -16.56 6.49 -1.12
N ALA A 142 -16.29 7.65 -0.52
CA ALA A 142 -14.92 8.13 -0.30
C ALA A 142 -14.14 7.19 0.63
N GLN A 143 -14.79 6.64 1.65
CA GLN A 143 -14.16 5.70 2.57
C GLN A 143 -13.77 4.38 1.87
N VAL A 144 -14.62 3.86 0.98
CA VAL A 144 -14.30 2.66 0.20
C VAL A 144 -13.26 2.95 -0.89
N GLY A 145 -13.30 4.16 -1.48
CA GLY A 145 -12.26 4.63 -2.40
C GLY A 145 -10.88 4.66 -1.72
N GLY A 146 -10.82 5.09 -0.46
CA GLY A 146 -9.57 5.16 0.31
C GLY A 146 -8.83 3.82 0.47
N ILE A 147 -9.54 2.69 0.46
CA ILE A 147 -8.96 1.35 0.56
C ILE A 147 -8.73 0.66 -0.79
N LEU A 148 -9.12 1.28 -1.91
CA LEU A 148 -8.83 0.77 -3.26
C LEU A 148 -7.38 1.12 -3.66
N LYS A 149 -6.41 0.38 -3.09
CA LYS A 149 -4.97 0.63 -3.27
C LYS A 149 -4.47 0.45 -4.71
N TYR A 150 -5.02 -0.54 -5.41
CA TYR A 150 -4.67 -0.86 -6.79
C TYR A 150 -5.91 -0.85 -7.68
N THR A 151 -5.71 -0.76 -8.99
CA THR A 151 -6.80 -0.58 -9.94
C THR A 151 -6.84 -1.65 -11.04
N ARG A 152 -5.92 -2.61 -11.02
CA ARG A 152 -5.95 -3.76 -11.95
C ARG A 152 -7.11 -4.69 -11.57
N PRO A 153 -7.99 -5.07 -12.50
CA PRO A 153 -8.94 -6.16 -12.25
C PRO A 153 -8.20 -7.49 -12.08
N ALA A 154 -8.65 -8.36 -11.17
CA ALA A 154 -7.97 -9.66 -10.95
C ALA A 154 -8.01 -10.59 -12.18
N TRP A 155 -8.97 -10.39 -13.09
CA TRP A 155 -9.03 -11.10 -14.38
C TRP A 155 -8.19 -10.46 -15.51
N TRP A 156 -7.38 -9.44 -15.21
CA TRP A 156 -6.49 -8.83 -16.21
C TRP A 156 -5.51 -9.85 -16.79
N ARG A 157 -5.27 -9.76 -18.10
CA ARG A 157 -4.33 -10.60 -18.85
C ARG A 157 -3.46 -9.70 -19.71
N GLY A 158 -2.20 -10.11 -19.88
CA GLY A 158 -1.20 -9.35 -20.63
C GLY A 158 -0.55 -8.22 -19.83
N GLU A 159 0.30 -7.46 -20.52
CA GLU A 159 1.04 -6.35 -19.92
C GLU A 159 0.11 -5.21 -19.51
N THR A 160 0.43 -4.58 -18.39
CA THR A 160 -0.29 -3.38 -17.94
C THR A 160 0.21 -2.17 -18.73
N PRO A 161 -0.65 -1.19 -19.03
CA PRO A 161 -0.22 0.01 -19.75
C PRO A 161 0.86 0.75 -18.97
N GLU A 162 1.92 1.23 -19.65
CA GLU A 162 3.00 2.01 -19.01
C GLU A 162 2.47 3.20 -18.21
N THR A 163 1.39 3.82 -18.69
CA THR A 163 0.71 4.96 -18.04
C THR A 163 0.11 4.64 -16.66
N HIS A 164 -0.17 3.36 -16.37
CA HIS A 164 -0.82 2.90 -15.14
C HIS A 164 -0.10 1.71 -14.50
N HIS A 165 1.12 1.37 -14.95
CA HIS A 165 1.86 0.19 -14.51
C HIS A 165 1.96 0.07 -12.99
N TYR A 166 2.23 1.18 -12.29
CA TYR A 166 2.27 1.22 -10.83
C TYR A 166 0.90 1.03 -10.20
N LEU A 167 -0.12 1.74 -10.68
CA LEU A 167 -1.49 1.64 -10.18
C LEU A 167 -2.10 0.24 -10.43
N MET A 168 -1.63 -0.44 -11.46
CA MET A 168 -2.02 -1.79 -11.85
C MET A 168 -1.03 -2.88 -11.38
N LYS A 169 -0.10 -2.56 -10.46
CA LYS A 169 0.93 -3.50 -9.97
C LYS A 169 0.34 -4.80 -9.41
N LYS A 170 -0.78 -4.71 -8.68
CA LYS A 170 -1.49 -5.85 -8.08
C LYS A 170 -2.99 -5.78 -8.38
N PRO A 171 -3.74 -6.89 -8.25
CA PRO A 171 -5.19 -6.86 -8.35
C PRO A 171 -5.82 -5.96 -7.27
N GLY A 172 -6.67 -5.04 -7.68
CA GLY A 172 -7.41 -4.14 -6.79
C GLY A 172 -8.83 -4.59 -6.46
N TYR A 173 -9.42 -5.42 -7.32
CA TYR A 173 -10.80 -5.90 -7.18
C TYR A 173 -11.06 -7.15 -8.02
N TYR A 174 -12.01 -7.97 -7.59
CA TYR A 174 -12.44 -9.20 -8.26
C TYR A 174 -13.58 -8.98 -9.25
N LEU A 175 -13.80 -9.97 -10.12
CA LEU A 175 -14.91 -10.02 -11.07
C LEU A 175 -16.26 -9.91 -10.35
N SER A 176 -16.38 -10.49 -9.16
CA SER A 176 -17.57 -10.37 -8.32
C SER A 176 -17.90 -8.92 -7.91
N GLU A 177 -16.92 -8.03 -7.88
CA GLU A 177 -17.08 -6.63 -7.49
C GLU A 177 -16.98 -5.66 -8.68
N GLU A 178 -16.89 -6.15 -9.92
CA GLU A 178 -16.78 -5.32 -11.14
C GLU A 178 -17.87 -4.23 -11.20
N ALA A 179 -19.12 -4.62 -10.98
CA ALA A 179 -20.26 -3.70 -11.01
C ALA A 179 -20.24 -2.68 -9.86
N TYR A 180 -19.76 -3.10 -8.68
CA TYR A 180 -19.63 -2.20 -7.53
C TYR A 180 -18.54 -1.17 -7.76
N ILE A 181 -17.38 -1.59 -8.26
CA ILE A 181 -16.27 -0.70 -8.62
C ILE A 181 -16.69 0.25 -9.75
N ALA A 182 -17.47 -0.20 -10.73
CA ALA A 182 -18.00 0.68 -11.76
C ALA A 182 -18.88 1.81 -11.18
N ARG A 183 -19.71 1.51 -10.18
CA ARG A 183 -20.50 2.52 -9.45
C ARG A 183 -19.62 3.42 -8.61
N LEU A 184 -18.67 2.87 -7.85
CA LEU A 184 -17.72 3.62 -7.04
C LEU A 184 -16.93 4.62 -7.89
N ARG A 185 -16.47 4.23 -9.08
CA ARG A 185 -15.80 5.14 -10.01
C ARG A 185 -16.69 6.31 -10.43
N LYS A 186 -17.98 6.05 -10.69
CA LYS A 186 -18.93 7.11 -11.05
C LYS A 186 -19.13 8.10 -9.89
N GLU A 187 -19.33 7.59 -8.68
CA GLU A 187 -19.59 8.39 -7.47
C GLU A 187 -18.37 9.20 -7.02
N LEU A 188 -17.16 8.73 -7.34
CA LEU A 188 -15.90 9.41 -7.01
C LEU A 188 -15.25 10.11 -8.21
N ASN A 189 -15.93 10.19 -9.35
CA ASN A 189 -15.42 10.78 -10.59
C ASN A 189 -14.05 10.23 -11.05
N LEU A 190 -13.82 8.93 -10.83
CA LEU A 190 -12.57 8.26 -11.22
C LEU A 190 -12.67 7.72 -12.65
N ALA A 191 -11.63 7.99 -13.45
CA ALA A 191 -11.47 7.35 -14.75
C ALA A 191 -11.14 5.85 -14.59
N LEU A 192 -11.18 5.12 -15.70
CA LEU A 192 -10.82 3.70 -15.69
C LEU A 192 -9.36 3.54 -15.28
N TYR A 193 -9.11 2.63 -14.34
CA TYR A 193 -7.79 2.37 -13.73
C TYR A 193 -7.22 3.52 -12.88
N SER A 194 -7.97 4.59 -12.65
CA SER A 194 -7.56 5.68 -11.75
C SER A 194 -7.87 5.38 -10.29
N ARG A 195 -7.02 5.90 -9.40
CA ARG A 195 -7.05 5.65 -7.94
C ARG A 195 -7.59 6.86 -7.18
N PHE A 196 -8.18 6.64 -6.01
CA PHE A 196 -8.75 7.71 -5.18
C PHE A 196 -7.64 8.55 -4.51
N PRO A 197 -7.71 9.91 -4.50
CA PRO A 197 -6.59 10.77 -4.11
C PRO A 197 -6.02 10.53 -2.71
N LEU A 198 -6.86 10.20 -1.73
CA LEU A 198 -6.40 10.01 -0.35
C LEU A 198 -5.67 8.67 -0.14
N THR A 199 -5.78 7.74 -1.10
CA THR A 199 -5.09 6.43 -1.04
C THR A 199 -3.57 6.60 -1.08
N TRP A 200 -3.03 7.63 -1.75
CA TRP A 200 -1.59 7.93 -1.75
C TRP A 200 -1.08 8.30 -0.35
N ILE A 201 -1.92 8.94 0.48
CA ILE A 201 -1.55 9.32 1.86
C ILE A 201 -1.50 8.07 2.73
N MET A 202 -2.51 7.20 2.63
CA MET A 202 -2.55 5.93 3.35
C MET A 202 -1.37 5.02 2.96
N GLU A 203 -1.07 4.92 1.67
CA GLU A 203 0.06 4.13 1.17
C GLU A 203 1.41 4.64 1.69
N ALA A 204 1.63 5.96 1.69
CA ALA A 204 2.84 6.54 2.27
C ALA A 204 2.96 6.29 3.78
N ALA A 205 1.83 6.33 4.51
CA ALA A 205 1.82 6.02 5.93
C ALA A 205 2.19 4.55 6.21
N ASP A 206 1.68 3.62 5.39
CA ASP A 206 1.99 2.20 5.46
C ASP A 206 3.49 1.94 5.22
N ASP A 207 4.05 2.52 4.17
CA ASP A 207 5.49 2.41 3.84
C ASP A 207 6.40 2.93 4.96
N ILE A 208 6.06 4.05 5.60
CA ILE A 208 6.86 4.64 6.68
C ILE A 208 6.80 3.78 7.95
N SER A 209 5.60 3.34 8.36
CA SER A 209 5.42 2.59 9.60
C SER A 209 6.03 1.19 9.54
N TYR A 210 5.84 0.49 8.42
CA TYR A 210 6.27 -0.89 8.25
C TYR A 210 7.78 -1.06 8.48
N CYS A 211 8.57 -0.17 7.87
CA CYS A 211 10.03 -0.29 7.86
C CYS A 211 10.68 -0.15 9.24
N VAL A 212 10.18 0.75 10.10
CA VAL A 212 10.76 0.97 11.44
C VAL A 212 10.29 -0.10 12.42
N ALA A 213 9.02 -0.52 12.33
CA ALA A 213 8.43 -1.50 13.22
C ALA A 213 9.07 -2.88 13.09
N ASP A 214 9.35 -3.32 11.86
CA ASP A 214 9.97 -4.63 11.61
C ASP A 214 11.41 -4.70 12.15
N LEU A 215 12.19 -3.61 12.04
CA LEU A 215 13.54 -3.55 12.60
C LEU A 215 13.52 -3.60 14.14
N GLU A 216 12.54 -2.94 14.76
CA GLU A 216 12.34 -2.97 16.21
C GLU A 216 11.93 -4.37 16.70
N ASP A 217 11.01 -5.01 15.99
CA ASP A 217 10.60 -6.38 16.29
C ASP A 217 11.75 -7.38 16.09
N ALA A 218 12.64 -7.18 15.11
CA ALA A 218 13.82 -8.03 14.89
C ALA A 218 14.83 -7.96 16.05
N VAL A 219 15.04 -6.77 16.62
CA VAL A 219 15.86 -6.59 17.83
C VAL A 219 15.18 -7.23 19.05
N GLU A 220 13.87 -7.03 19.23
CA GLU A 220 13.11 -7.66 20.32
C GLU A 220 13.17 -9.20 20.23
N LYS A 221 13.17 -9.75 19.01
CA LYS A 221 13.33 -11.18 18.72
C LYS A 221 14.76 -11.70 18.85
N ARG A 222 15.73 -10.81 19.15
CA ARG A 222 17.15 -11.13 19.30
C ARG A 222 17.75 -11.75 18.03
N ILE A 223 17.26 -11.34 16.86
CA ILE A 223 17.91 -11.69 15.58
C ILE A 223 19.27 -10.98 15.52
N PHE A 224 19.32 -9.73 15.98
CA PHE A 224 20.52 -8.94 16.18
C PHE A 224 20.30 -7.94 17.33
N THR A 225 21.39 -7.41 17.88
CA THR A 225 21.36 -6.31 18.85
C THR A 225 21.18 -4.96 18.16
N VAL A 226 20.82 -3.91 18.91
CA VAL A 226 20.71 -2.54 18.37
C VAL A 226 22.04 -2.01 17.80
N GLU A 227 23.18 -2.42 18.37
CA GLU A 227 24.51 -2.06 17.87
C GLU A 227 24.81 -2.73 16.53
N GLN A 228 24.50 -4.02 16.41
CA GLN A 228 24.62 -4.74 15.13
C GLN A 228 23.70 -4.14 14.07
N LEU A 229 22.46 -3.79 14.43
CA LEU A 229 21.54 -3.10 13.52
C LEU A 229 22.12 -1.78 13.01
N TYR A 230 22.67 -0.94 13.91
CA TYR A 230 23.31 0.32 13.52
C TYR A 230 24.44 0.07 12.50
N HIS A 231 25.29 -0.92 12.75
CA HIS A 231 26.37 -1.27 11.82
C HIS A 231 25.85 -1.78 10.48
N HIS A 232 24.83 -2.63 10.45
CA HIS A 232 24.21 -3.08 9.21
C HIS A 232 23.64 -1.91 8.40
N LEU A 233 22.93 -0.99 9.06
CA LEU A 233 22.38 0.21 8.42
C LEU A 233 23.48 1.12 7.88
N HIS A 234 24.58 1.30 8.63
CA HIS A 234 25.72 2.09 8.20
C HIS A 234 26.40 1.46 6.97
N GLU A 235 26.69 0.15 7.00
CA GLU A 235 27.29 -0.56 5.87
C GLU A 235 26.40 -0.53 4.62
N ALA A 236 25.09 -0.74 4.78
CA ALA A 236 24.14 -0.75 3.67
C ALA A 236 23.92 0.64 3.04
N TRP A 237 24.12 1.72 3.80
CA TRP A 237 24.04 3.09 3.28
C TRP A 237 25.25 3.47 2.41
N GLY A 238 26.43 2.94 2.73
CA GLY A 238 27.64 3.11 1.94
C GLY A 238 28.32 4.48 2.11
N GLN A 239 27.78 5.55 1.52
CA GLN A 239 28.40 6.89 1.55
C GLN A 239 27.97 7.71 2.77
N HIS A 240 28.94 8.04 3.62
CA HIS A 240 28.70 8.74 4.90
C HIS A 240 29.15 10.20 4.79
N GLU A 241 28.28 11.03 4.23
CA GLU A 241 28.50 12.48 4.20
C GLU A 241 27.85 13.16 5.40
N LYS A 242 28.56 14.16 5.96
CA LYS A 242 28.04 14.97 7.05
C LYS A 242 26.85 15.80 6.56
N GLY A 243 25.68 15.59 7.17
CA GLY A 243 24.42 16.24 6.75
C GLY A 243 23.54 15.36 5.85
N SER A 244 23.99 14.16 5.49
CA SER A 244 23.16 13.14 4.82
C SER A 244 21.93 12.78 5.66
N LEU A 245 20.89 12.27 5.00
CA LEU A 245 19.69 11.81 5.70
C LEU A 245 19.99 10.71 6.73
N PHE A 246 20.97 9.83 6.46
CA PHE A 246 21.47 8.85 7.43
C PHE A 246 22.00 9.52 8.71
N SER A 247 22.86 10.52 8.57
CA SER A 247 23.43 11.23 9.72
C SER A 247 22.35 11.95 10.56
N LEU A 248 21.36 12.56 9.88
CA LEU A 248 20.28 13.30 10.52
C LEU A 248 19.24 12.40 11.20
N VAL A 249 19.11 11.14 10.76
CA VAL A 249 18.07 10.23 11.21
C VAL A 249 18.63 9.10 12.06
N VAL A 250 19.47 8.24 11.47
CA VAL A 250 19.96 6.99 12.07
C VAL A 250 21.09 7.27 13.04
N GLU A 251 22.14 7.98 12.60
CA GLU A 251 23.29 8.34 13.45
C GLU A 251 22.85 9.23 14.62
N ASN A 252 21.98 10.20 14.37
CA ASN A 252 21.40 11.03 15.43
C ASN A 252 20.63 10.21 16.48
N ALA A 253 19.89 9.18 16.07
CA ALA A 253 19.17 8.30 16.99
C ALA A 253 20.15 7.45 17.81
N TRP A 254 21.23 6.97 17.19
CA TRP A 254 22.30 6.21 17.82
C TRP A 254 23.08 7.02 18.88
N GLU A 255 23.44 8.26 18.58
CA GLU A 255 24.13 9.12 19.53
C GLU A 255 23.25 9.45 20.74
N LYS A 256 21.97 9.80 20.49
CA LYS A 256 21.02 10.16 21.54
C LYS A 256 20.70 8.99 22.48
N SER A 257 20.66 7.76 21.97
CA SER A 257 20.38 6.58 22.81
C SER A 257 21.48 6.31 23.84
N ARG A 258 22.71 6.78 23.57
CA ARG A 258 23.88 6.60 24.44
C ARG A 258 24.12 7.73 25.42
N SER A 259 23.64 8.94 25.12
CA SER A 259 23.89 10.14 25.94
C SER A 259 22.90 10.33 27.10
N ASN A 260 21.75 9.68 27.05
CA ASN A 260 20.66 9.91 28.00
C ASN A 260 20.75 9.00 29.23
N SER A 261 20.87 9.60 30.41
CA SER A 261 20.96 8.92 31.71
C SER A 261 19.61 8.55 32.34
N LEU A 262 18.49 8.78 31.64
CA LEU A 262 17.13 8.55 32.17
C LEU A 262 16.60 7.16 31.82
N SER A 263 16.28 6.38 32.86
CA SER A 263 15.29 5.28 33.05
C SER A 263 14.90 4.27 31.95
N ARG A 264 15.06 4.53 30.65
CA ARG A 264 14.70 3.61 29.56
C ARG A 264 15.93 2.90 29.01
N SER A 265 15.75 1.69 28.49
CA SER A 265 16.85 0.94 27.87
C SER A 265 17.39 1.68 26.64
N THR A 266 18.67 1.45 26.32
CA THR A 266 19.32 2.02 25.12
C THR A 266 18.56 1.67 23.84
N GLU A 267 18.00 0.46 23.77
CA GLU A 267 17.20 -0.04 22.64
C GLU A 267 15.91 0.77 22.47
N ASP A 268 15.15 0.95 23.55
CA ASP A 268 13.90 1.74 23.53
C ASP A 268 14.14 3.18 23.08
N GLN A 269 15.24 3.78 23.54
CA GLN A 269 15.60 5.15 23.17
C GLN A 269 16.01 5.25 21.71
N PHE A 270 16.80 4.29 21.20
CA PHE A 270 17.18 4.25 19.80
C PHE A 270 15.96 4.20 18.90
N PHE A 271 15.03 3.24 19.11
CA PHE A 271 13.85 3.11 18.26
C PHE A 271 12.87 4.28 18.42
N MET A 272 12.74 4.85 19.62
CA MET A 272 11.97 6.07 19.82
C MET A 272 12.52 7.23 18.98
N TYR A 273 13.83 7.50 19.04
CA TYR A 273 14.43 8.57 18.25
C TYR A 273 14.49 8.27 16.77
N LEU A 274 14.76 7.03 16.37
CA LEU A 274 14.75 6.60 14.98
C LEU A 274 13.37 6.86 14.35
N ARG A 275 12.30 6.47 15.05
CA ARG A 275 10.91 6.71 14.62
C ARG A 275 10.61 8.19 14.52
N VAL A 276 10.91 8.98 15.56
CA VAL A 276 10.67 10.44 15.56
C VAL A 276 11.45 11.13 14.44
N ASN A 277 12.74 10.83 14.31
CA ASN A 277 13.59 11.45 13.30
C ASN A 277 13.13 11.07 11.87
N THR A 278 12.77 9.80 11.66
CA THR A 278 12.22 9.33 10.37
C THR A 278 10.93 10.06 10.04
N LEU A 279 9.97 10.15 10.98
CA LEU A 279 8.71 10.87 10.76
C LEU A 279 8.93 12.35 10.46
N ASN A 280 9.81 13.02 11.21
CA ASN A 280 10.13 14.44 11.01
C ASN A 280 10.79 14.75 9.67
N LYS A 281 11.28 13.74 8.94
CA LYS A 281 11.81 13.90 7.57
C LYS A 281 10.81 13.44 6.52
N LEU A 282 10.27 12.24 6.66
CA LEU A 282 9.44 11.60 5.64
C LEU A 282 8.02 12.16 5.57
N VAL A 283 7.41 12.57 6.69
CA VAL A 283 6.05 13.12 6.68
C VAL A 283 5.99 14.48 5.97
N PRO A 284 6.84 15.46 6.31
CA PRO A 284 6.97 16.71 5.53
C PRO A 284 7.22 16.47 4.04
N TYR A 285 8.05 15.48 3.70
CA TYR A 285 8.37 15.13 2.33
C TYR A 285 7.17 14.56 1.58
N ALA A 286 6.47 13.57 2.16
CA ALA A 286 5.26 12.98 1.60
C ALA A 286 4.15 14.03 1.39
N ALA A 287 3.97 14.92 2.37
CA ALA A 287 3.00 16.00 2.28
C ALA A 287 3.33 16.98 1.14
N GLN A 288 4.60 17.37 1.00
CA GLN A 288 5.03 18.22 -0.11
C GLN A 288 4.81 17.54 -1.46
N ARG A 289 5.23 16.27 -1.58
CA ARG A 289 5.06 15.46 -2.79
C ARG A 289 3.60 15.34 -3.22
N PHE A 290 2.70 15.17 -2.25
CA PHE A 290 1.26 15.15 -2.49
C PHE A 290 0.77 16.47 -3.08
N ILE A 291 1.20 17.61 -2.50
CA ILE A 291 0.79 18.94 -2.96
C ILE A 291 1.38 19.26 -4.34
N ASP A 292 2.66 18.98 -4.56
CA ASP A 292 3.35 19.25 -5.83
C ASP A 292 2.75 18.49 -7.00
N ASN A 293 2.25 17.28 -6.74
CA ASN A 293 1.67 16.39 -7.75
C ASN A 293 0.14 16.31 -7.66
N LEU A 294 -0.49 17.25 -6.94
CA LEU A 294 -1.92 17.24 -6.66
C LEU A 294 -2.79 17.13 -7.93
N PRO A 295 -2.49 17.76 -9.08
CA PRO A 295 -3.29 17.59 -10.29
C PRO A 295 -3.39 16.14 -10.77
N ALA A 296 -2.26 15.42 -10.80
CA ALA A 296 -2.22 14.02 -11.24
C ALA A 296 -2.80 13.07 -10.18
N ILE A 297 -2.55 13.36 -8.90
CA ILE A 297 -3.11 12.61 -7.77
C ILE A 297 -4.63 12.77 -7.71
N PHE A 298 -5.15 13.99 -7.90
CA PHE A 298 -6.57 14.29 -7.92
C PHE A 298 -7.28 13.63 -9.12
N ALA A 299 -6.66 13.68 -10.30
CA ALA A 299 -7.13 12.97 -11.48
C ALA A 299 -7.04 11.42 -11.32
N GLY A 300 -6.31 10.96 -10.31
CA GLY A 300 -6.14 9.55 -10.02
C GLY A 300 -5.16 8.83 -10.94
N THR A 301 -4.33 9.56 -11.69
CA THR A 301 -3.44 9.04 -12.75
C THR A 301 -1.96 9.07 -12.38
N PHE A 302 -1.62 9.55 -11.18
CA PHE A 302 -0.23 9.60 -10.71
C PHE A 302 0.35 8.18 -10.54
N ASN A 303 1.22 7.78 -11.46
CA ASN A 303 1.71 6.41 -11.61
C ASN A 303 2.98 6.11 -10.79
N HIS A 304 3.08 6.69 -9.59
CA HIS A 304 4.18 6.50 -8.64
C HIS A 304 3.66 6.56 -7.20
N ALA A 305 4.41 6.00 -6.25
CA ALA A 305 4.19 6.24 -4.82
C ALA A 305 4.65 7.66 -4.43
N LEU A 306 4.20 8.15 -3.26
CA LEU A 306 4.73 9.42 -2.73
C LEU A 306 6.21 9.33 -2.33
N LEU A 307 6.68 8.13 -2.01
CA LEU A 307 8.02 7.85 -1.45
C LEU A 307 8.88 6.91 -2.34
N GLU A 308 8.45 6.66 -3.58
CA GLU A 308 9.20 5.86 -4.56
C GLU A 308 9.73 6.76 -5.68
N ASP A 309 10.87 7.40 -5.42
CA ASP A 309 11.52 8.31 -6.37
C ASP A 309 13.05 8.33 -6.17
N ALA A 310 13.72 9.26 -6.83
CA ALA A 310 15.18 9.42 -6.75
C ALA A 310 15.64 10.27 -5.54
N SER A 311 14.80 10.42 -4.50
CA SER A 311 15.13 11.23 -3.33
C SER A 311 15.86 10.43 -2.25
N GLU A 312 16.67 11.12 -1.44
CA GLU A 312 17.28 10.53 -0.23
C GLU A 312 16.23 9.99 0.76
N CYS A 313 15.01 10.53 0.73
CA CYS A 313 13.89 10.02 1.54
C CYS A 313 13.46 8.62 1.09
N SER A 314 13.41 8.38 -0.23
CA SER A 314 13.16 7.05 -0.78
C SER A 314 14.30 6.09 -0.45
N ASP A 315 15.54 6.56 -0.51
CA ASP A 315 16.71 5.74 -0.21
C ASP A 315 16.77 5.32 1.26
N LEU A 316 16.34 6.17 2.20
CA LEU A 316 16.22 5.78 3.61
C LEU A 316 15.20 4.65 3.81
N LEU A 317 14.07 4.68 3.11
CA LEU A 317 13.11 3.58 3.20
C LEU A 317 13.65 2.30 2.56
N LYS A 318 14.36 2.41 1.42
CA LYS A 318 15.04 1.26 0.80
C LYS A 318 16.07 0.66 1.75
N LEU A 319 16.84 1.49 2.46
CA LEU A 319 17.82 1.05 3.46
C LEU A 319 17.16 0.17 4.52
N TYR A 320 16.04 0.61 5.09
CA TYR A 320 15.32 -0.17 6.10
C TYR A 320 14.79 -1.48 5.52
N LYS A 321 14.21 -1.45 4.32
CA LYS A 321 13.68 -2.65 3.64
C LYS A 321 14.78 -3.68 3.30
N MET A 322 16.02 -3.24 3.03
CA MET A 322 17.15 -4.13 2.75
C MET A 322 17.78 -4.75 4.00
N SER A 323 17.50 -4.19 5.18
CA SER A 323 18.11 -4.58 6.46
C SER A 323 17.25 -5.59 7.25
N LEU A 324 16.16 -6.09 6.64
CA LEU A 324 15.23 -7.09 7.14
C LEU A 324 15.43 -8.43 6.45
#